data_AF-A0A1I5IKF7-F1
#
_entry.id   AF-A0A1I5IKF7-F1
#
_cell.length_a   1.000
_cell.length_b   1.000
_cell.length_c   1.000
_cell.angle_alpha   90.00
_cell.angle_beta   90.00
_cell.angle_gamma   90.00
#
_symmetry.space_group_name_H-M   'P 1'
#
loop_
_entity.id
_entity.type
_entity.pdbx_description
1 polymer ?
#
loop_
_entity_poly.entity_id
_entity_poly.type
_entity_poly.pdbx_seq_one_letter_code
_entity_poly.pdbx_strand_id
1 'polypeptide(L)'
;MLLDDLRAPLEDKRRVEMLRSPHFRGYTRAGGELTQGQADWREQIDIASERAPSDDPAAPAYMRLEGPNLWPEQLPGLRGVFTDWEARCTSVARRLLQSWALALGSPAHVFDSAFGDRPSTLIKLVRYPGREERGQGVGAHKDPGVLTLLVIEPARPACRSRRRRAGWTLRRCLARSW
;
A
#
# COMPACT_ATOMS: atom_id res chain seq x y z
N MET A 1 -9.17 -14.46 4.68
CA MET A 1 -8.42 -14.85 5.90
C MET A 1 -7.21 -13.92 6.12
N LEU A 2 -7.34 -12.60 5.92
CA LEU A 2 -6.26 -11.59 6.05
C LEU A 2 -6.74 -10.32 6.78
N LEU A 3 -8.03 -10.27 7.16
CA LEU A 3 -8.72 -9.03 7.47
C LEU A 3 -8.82 -8.77 8.98
N ASP A 4 -8.47 -9.76 9.79
CA ASP A 4 -8.46 -9.66 11.26
C ASP A 4 -7.06 -9.42 11.83
N ASP A 5 -6.02 -9.39 10.99
CA ASP A 5 -4.62 -9.27 11.41
C ASP A 5 -4.33 -7.94 12.13
N LEU A 6 -5.01 -6.85 11.72
CA LEU A 6 -4.94 -5.55 12.41
C LEU A 6 -5.77 -5.47 13.71
N ARG A 7 -6.52 -6.53 14.05
CA ARG A 7 -7.23 -6.63 15.34
C ARG A 7 -6.36 -7.11 16.49
N ALA A 8 -5.08 -7.43 16.23
CA ALA A 8 -4.14 -7.75 17.28
C ALA A 8 -4.11 -6.64 18.37
N PRO A 9 -3.79 -7.01 19.64
CA PRO A 9 -3.59 -6.05 20.71
C PRO A 9 -2.67 -4.90 20.28
N LEU A 10 -2.96 -3.69 20.78
CA LEU A 10 -2.17 -2.50 20.42
C LEU A 10 -0.67 -2.68 20.76
N GLU A 11 -0.37 -3.39 21.84
CA GLU A 11 1.01 -3.68 22.23
C GLU A 11 1.76 -4.47 21.16
N ASP A 12 1.15 -5.50 20.58
CA ASP A 12 1.76 -6.29 19.51
C ASP A 12 1.99 -5.46 18.26
N LYS A 13 1.02 -4.62 17.87
CA LYS A 13 1.16 -3.70 16.74
C LYS A 13 2.27 -2.67 16.95
N ARG A 14 2.49 -2.22 18.20
CA ARG A 14 3.57 -1.29 18.55
C ARG A 14 4.97 -1.90 18.42
N ARG A 15 5.12 -3.23 18.53
CA ARG A 15 6.41 -3.91 18.32
C ARG A 15 6.94 -3.72 16.90
N VAL A 16 6.03 -3.54 15.94
CA VAL A 16 6.33 -3.28 14.53
C VAL A 16 6.01 -1.84 14.11
N GLU A 17 5.98 -0.89 15.05
CA GLU A 17 5.69 0.53 14.74
C GLU A 17 6.70 1.14 13.76
N MET A 18 6.22 1.91 12.79
CA MET A 18 7.03 2.45 11.69
C MET A 18 8.22 3.29 12.17
N LEU A 19 8.11 3.94 13.33
CA LEU A 19 9.20 4.70 13.96
C LEU A 19 10.43 3.85 14.30
N ARG A 20 10.29 2.52 14.34
CA ARG A 20 11.38 1.56 14.57
C ARG A 20 12.08 1.16 13.27
N SER A 21 11.61 1.64 12.11
CA SER A 21 12.18 1.33 10.79
C SER A 21 12.77 2.59 10.16
N PRO A 22 14.09 2.62 9.85
CA PRO A 22 14.67 3.71 9.06
C PRO A 22 14.16 3.71 7.60
N HIS A 23 13.49 2.64 7.19
CA HIS A 23 12.99 2.41 5.83
C HIS A 23 11.51 2.78 5.68
N PHE A 24 10.86 3.34 6.70
CA PHE A 24 9.41 3.62 6.72
C PHE A 24 8.57 2.36 6.45
N ARG A 25 8.86 1.27 7.18
CA ARG A 25 8.07 0.02 7.18
C ARG A 25 7.45 -0.20 8.54
N GLY A 26 6.23 -0.73 8.55
CA GLY A 26 5.56 -1.14 9.78
C GLY A 26 4.26 -0.38 10.07
N TYR A 27 3.81 -0.50 11.31
CA TYR A 27 2.51 -0.05 11.77
C TYR A 27 2.47 1.45 12.00
N THR A 28 1.41 2.08 11.50
CA THR A 28 1.01 3.44 11.83
C THR A 28 -0.37 3.43 12.51
N ARG A 29 -0.44 4.11 13.65
CA ARG A 29 -1.65 4.21 14.47
C ARG A 29 -2.73 5.02 13.75
N ALA A 30 -3.98 4.81 14.14
CA ALA A 30 -5.06 5.73 13.80
C ALA A 30 -4.66 7.17 14.16
N GLY A 31 -4.79 8.09 13.19
CA GLY A 31 -4.44 9.51 13.34
C GLY A 31 -2.94 9.79 13.35
N GLY A 32 -2.11 8.80 13.06
CA GLY A 32 -0.66 8.96 12.95
C GLY A 32 -0.21 9.59 11.63
N GLU A 33 -1.07 9.61 10.60
CA GLU A 33 -0.81 10.29 9.33
C GLU A 33 -1.67 11.55 9.18
N LEU A 34 -1.15 12.51 8.44
CA LEU A 34 -1.84 13.75 8.09
C LEU A 34 -2.01 13.85 6.58
N THR A 35 -3.24 14.07 6.13
CA THR A 35 -3.53 14.51 4.76
C THR A 35 -4.09 15.92 4.79
N GLN A 36 -3.45 16.83 4.04
CA GLN A 36 -3.81 18.26 4.01
C GLN A 36 -3.88 18.91 5.41
N GLY A 37 -2.96 18.53 6.30
CA GLY A 37 -2.84 19.07 7.66
C GLY A 37 -3.89 18.55 8.66
N GLN A 38 -4.73 17.59 8.26
CA GLN A 38 -5.74 16.99 9.12
C GLN A 38 -5.43 15.50 9.33
N ALA A 39 -5.76 14.98 10.53
CA ALA A 39 -5.47 13.61 10.90
C ALA A 39 -6.31 12.59 10.11
N ASP A 40 -5.63 11.60 9.53
CA ASP A 40 -6.23 10.47 8.83
C ASP A 40 -6.63 9.38 9.83
N TRP A 41 -7.92 9.12 9.95
CA TRP A 41 -8.45 8.13 10.88
C TRP A 41 -8.49 6.72 10.27
N ARG A 42 -7.29 6.22 9.99
CA ARG A 42 -6.99 4.85 9.61
C ARG A 42 -5.77 4.35 10.37
N GLU A 43 -5.76 3.08 10.70
CA GLU A 43 -4.51 2.41 11.05
C GLU A 43 -4.03 1.58 9.86
N GLN A 44 -2.71 1.41 9.73
CA GLN A 44 -2.15 0.67 8.62
C GLN A 44 -0.82 -0.01 8.96
N ILE A 45 -0.43 -0.98 8.14
CA ILE A 45 0.95 -1.48 8.07
C ILE A 45 1.46 -1.25 6.65
N ASP A 46 2.61 -0.59 6.54
CA ASP A 46 3.34 -0.36 5.29
C ASP A 46 4.39 -1.46 5.09
N ILE A 47 4.28 -2.18 3.98
CA ILE A 47 5.17 -3.28 3.59
C ILE A 47 5.60 -3.05 2.16
N ALA A 48 6.90 -3.04 1.90
CA ALA A 48 7.46 -2.95 0.53
C ALA A 48 8.10 -4.28 0.13
N SER A 49 8.66 -4.33 -1.08
CA SER A 49 9.54 -5.44 -1.48
C SER A 49 10.60 -5.69 -0.41
N GLU A 50 10.74 -6.95 -0.01
CA GLU A 50 11.75 -7.36 0.98
C GLU A 50 13.15 -7.18 0.39
N ARG A 51 13.96 -6.31 1.00
CA ARG A 51 15.32 -5.99 0.53
C ARG A 51 16.29 -5.86 1.70
N ALA A 52 17.55 -6.20 1.47
CA ALA A 52 18.63 -5.81 2.39
C ALA A 52 18.84 -4.29 2.32
N PRO A 53 19.25 -3.64 3.43
CA PRO A 53 19.67 -2.26 3.37
C PRO A 53 20.92 -2.13 2.51
N SER A 54 21.11 -0.97 1.87
CA SER A 54 22.34 -0.71 1.14
C SER A 54 23.52 -0.57 2.11
N ASP A 55 24.58 -1.29 1.80
CA ASP A 55 25.86 -1.37 2.48
C ASP A 55 26.95 -0.52 1.79
N ASP A 56 26.61 0.12 0.66
CA ASP A 56 27.50 1.03 -0.07
C ASP A 56 27.49 2.44 0.58
N PRO A 57 28.62 2.91 1.15
CA PRO A 57 28.71 4.24 1.75
C PRO A 57 28.56 5.38 0.74
N ALA A 58 28.78 5.12 -0.56
CA ALA A 58 28.60 6.07 -1.64
C ALA A 58 27.17 6.07 -2.23
N ALA A 59 26.30 5.18 -1.75
CA ALA A 59 24.93 5.09 -2.24
C ALA A 59 24.18 6.42 -2.03
N PRO A 60 23.33 6.83 -2.98
CA PRO A 60 22.49 8.01 -2.81
C PRO A 60 21.64 7.92 -1.54
N ALA A 61 21.43 9.05 -0.87
CA ALA A 61 20.74 9.11 0.42
C ALA A 61 19.32 8.49 0.44
N TYR A 62 18.64 8.44 -0.72
CA TYR A 62 17.31 7.82 -0.85
C TYR A 62 17.35 6.29 -0.77
N MET A 63 18.51 5.65 -1.00
CA MET A 63 18.67 4.20 -0.84
C MET A 63 18.49 3.76 0.61
N ARG A 64 18.54 4.68 1.58
CA ARG A 64 18.15 4.43 2.98
C ARG A 64 16.67 4.03 3.13
N LEU A 65 15.82 4.33 2.14
CA LEU A 65 14.42 3.89 2.12
C LEU A 65 14.25 2.43 1.67
N GLU A 66 15.30 1.80 1.13
CA GLU A 66 15.33 0.36 0.85
C GLU A 66 15.87 -0.40 2.07
N GLY A 67 15.18 -1.48 2.45
CA GLY A 67 15.57 -2.32 3.57
C GLY A 67 14.44 -3.24 4.03
N PRO A 68 14.66 -3.99 5.13
CA PRO A 68 13.75 -5.03 5.57
C PRO A 68 12.41 -4.48 6.07
N ASN A 69 11.37 -5.29 5.92
CA ASN A 69 10.08 -5.05 6.54
C ASN A 69 10.09 -5.43 8.03
N LEU A 70 9.18 -4.83 8.81
CA LEU A 70 8.93 -5.22 10.18
C LEU A 70 7.78 -6.25 10.22
N TRP A 71 8.12 -7.51 10.45
CA TRP A 71 7.15 -8.61 10.50
C TRP A 71 6.64 -8.85 11.93
N PRO A 72 5.32 -8.83 12.18
CA PRO A 72 4.77 -9.11 13.50
C PRO A 72 4.90 -10.61 13.83
N GLU A 73 5.58 -10.93 14.94
CA GLU A 73 5.85 -12.30 15.39
C GLU A 73 4.56 -13.12 15.63
N GLN A 74 3.48 -12.45 16.01
CA GLN A 74 2.17 -13.05 16.27
C GLN A 74 1.47 -13.51 14.98
N LEU A 75 1.95 -13.09 13.81
CA LEU A 75 1.40 -13.46 12.49
C LEU A 75 2.51 -14.06 11.61
N PRO A 76 3.06 -15.23 11.94
CA PRO A 76 4.20 -15.82 11.23
C PRO A 76 3.90 -16.13 9.75
N GLY A 77 2.63 -16.37 9.39
CA GLY A 77 2.21 -16.59 8.00
C GLY A 77 2.14 -15.31 7.15
N LEU A 78 2.17 -14.13 7.77
CA LEU A 78 1.92 -12.86 7.11
C LEU A 78 2.95 -12.59 6.00
N ARG A 79 4.23 -12.85 6.29
CA ARG A 79 5.32 -12.67 5.32
C ARG A 79 5.09 -13.45 4.03
N GLY A 80 4.80 -14.74 4.15
CA GLY A 80 4.58 -15.61 2.98
C GLY A 80 3.41 -15.13 2.14
N VAL A 81 2.29 -14.79 2.79
CA VAL A 81 1.09 -14.29 2.10
C VAL A 81 1.35 -12.96 1.39
N PHE A 82 2.06 -12.02 2.02
CA PHE A 82 2.39 -10.75 1.37
C PHE A 82 3.34 -10.93 0.19
N THR A 83 4.36 -11.79 0.30
CA THR A 83 5.30 -12.00 -0.81
C THR A 83 4.63 -12.65 -2.02
N ASP A 84 3.71 -13.61 -1.80
CA ASP A 84 2.90 -14.18 -2.88
C ASP A 84 1.95 -13.14 -3.49
N TRP A 85 1.29 -12.35 -2.65
CA TRP A 85 0.40 -11.28 -3.10
C TRP A 85 1.13 -10.21 -3.92
N GLU A 86 2.30 -9.76 -3.46
CA GLU A 86 3.16 -8.81 -4.17
C GLU A 86 3.56 -9.33 -5.56
N ALA A 87 3.98 -10.59 -5.66
CA ALA A 87 4.37 -11.21 -6.93
C ALA A 87 3.19 -11.25 -7.91
N ARG A 88 2.00 -11.63 -7.44
CA ARG A 88 0.77 -11.65 -8.25
C ARG A 88 0.37 -10.25 -8.71
N CYS A 89 0.37 -9.27 -7.80
CA CYS A 89 0.09 -7.87 -8.12
C CYS A 89 1.09 -7.31 -9.13
N THR A 90 2.37 -7.63 -8.99
CA THR A 90 3.42 -7.21 -9.93
C THR A 90 3.17 -7.78 -11.33
N SER A 91 2.82 -9.07 -11.44
CA SER A 91 2.44 -9.68 -12.71
C SER A 91 1.21 -9.01 -13.36
N VAL A 92 0.20 -8.68 -12.57
CA VAL A 92 -0.98 -7.93 -13.06
C VAL A 92 -0.58 -6.53 -13.52
N ALA A 93 0.22 -5.82 -12.74
CA ALA A 93 0.68 -4.47 -13.05
C ALA A 93 1.45 -4.40 -14.37
N ARG A 94 2.40 -5.33 -14.60
CA ARG A 94 3.16 -5.39 -15.86
C ARG A 94 2.25 -5.58 -17.07
N ARG A 95 1.29 -6.51 -16.99
CA ARG A 95 0.31 -6.74 -18.07
C ARG A 95 -0.56 -5.52 -18.36
N LEU A 96 -1.00 -4.81 -17.32
CA LEU A 96 -1.78 -3.58 -17.47
C LEU A 96 -0.96 -2.46 -18.12
N LEU A 97 0.28 -2.25 -17.69
CA LEU A 97 1.17 -1.25 -18.26
C LEU A 97 1.48 -1.53 -19.74
N GLN A 98 1.73 -2.79 -20.09
CA GLN A 98 1.95 -3.21 -21.49
C GLN A 98 0.70 -2.98 -22.34
N SER A 99 -0.48 -3.30 -21.80
CA SER A 99 -1.76 -3.06 -22.49
C SER A 99 -2.05 -1.57 -22.68
N TRP A 100 -1.71 -0.72 -21.71
CA TRP A 100 -1.82 0.72 -21.83
C TRP A 100 -0.85 1.30 -22.85
N ALA A 101 0.40 0.82 -22.88
CA ALA A 101 1.37 1.23 -23.89
C ALA A 101 0.82 0.99 -25.30
N LEU A 102 0.31 -0.21 -25.56
CA LEU A 102 -0.30 -0.57 -26.85
C LEU A 102 -1.52 0.31 -27.17
N ALA A 103 -2.43 0.50 -26.21
CA ALA A 103 -3.63 1.33 -26.40
C ALA A 103 -3.31 2.80 -26.70
N LEU A 104 -2.14 3.28 -26.26
CA LEU A 104 -1.63 4.63 -26.52
C LEU A 104 -0.73 4.71 -27.77
N GLY A 105 -0.61 3.63 -28.55
CA GLY A 105 0.18 3.58 -29.79
C GLY A 105 1.69 3.42 -29.58
N SER A 106 2.13 2.99 -28.38
CA SER A 106 3.53 2.72 -28.06
C SER A 106 3.85 1.21 -28.08
N PRO A 107 5.12 0.80 -28.19
CA PRO A 107 5.52 -0.59 -28.01
C PRO A 107 5.10 -1.13 -26.64
N ALA A 108 4.63 -2.37 -26.57
CA ALA A 108 4.13 -2.97 -25.33
C ALA A 108 5.13 -2.85 -24.15
N HIS A 109 6.41 -3.08 -24.43
CA HIS A 109 7.49 -3.14 -23.44
C HIS A 109 8.19 -1.78 -23.20
N VAL A 110 7.62 -0.66 -23.65
CA VAL A 110 8.24 0.68 -23.51
C VAL A 110 8.55 1.05 -22.06
N PHE A 111 7.82 0.50 -21.09
CA PHE A 111 8.02 0.76 -19.67
C PHE A 111 8.91 -0.27 -18.95
N ASP A 112 9.23 -1.40 -19.58
CA ASP A 112 9.83 -2.55 -18.88
C ASP A 112 11.19 -2.22 -18.26
N SER A 113 12.02 -1.43 -18.93
CA SER A 113 13.33 -1.02 -18.42
C SER A 113 13.26 -0.07 -17.23
N ALA A 114 12.20 0.74 -17.11
CA ALA A 114 12.04 1.69 -16.00
C ALA A 114 11.72 0.97 -14.68
N PHE A 115 11.06 -0.18 -14.74
CA PHE A 115 10.79 -1.01 -13.56
C PHE A 115 11.86 -2.09 -13.35
N GLY A 116 12.42 -2.61 -14.45
CA GLY A 116 13.45 -3.64 -14.44
C GLY A 116 13.05 -4.88 -13.65
N ASP A 117 14.04 -5.43 -12.95
CA ASP A 117 13.88 -6.61 -12.07
C ASP A 117 13.64 -6.24 -10.61
N ARG A 118 13.74 -4.94 -10.28
CA ARG A 118 13.63 -4.41 -8.92
C ARG A 118 12.59 -3.29 -8.82
N PRO A 119 11.32 -3.52 -9.18
CA PRO A 119 10.30 -2.49 -9.07
C PRO A 119 10.13 -2.04 -7.61
N SER A 120 9.97 -0.74 -7.40
CA SER A 120 9.63 -0.19 -6.07
C SER A 120 8.13 -0.40 -5.82
N THR A 121 7.78 -1.44 -5.07
CA THR A 121 6.39 -1.70 -4.66
C THR A 121 6.15 -1.21 -3.23
N LEU A 122 4.90 -0.85 -2.93
CA LEU A 122 4.45 -0.59 -1.58
C LEU A 122 3.02 -1.13 -1.44
N ILE A 123 2.80 -1.98 -0.45
CA ILE A 123 1.50 -2.49 -0.07
C ILE A 123 1.14 -1.89 1.29
N LYS A 124 -0.07 -1.36 1.37
CA LYS A 124 -0.66 -0.85 2.60
C LYS A 124 -1.80 -1.77 3.02
N LEU A 125 -1.66 -2.46 4.15
CA LEU A 125 -2.79 -3.11 4.81
C LEU A 125 -3.46 -2.07 5.70
N VAL A 126 -4.68 -1.65 5.35
CA VAL A 126 -5.35 -0.51 5.98
C VAL A 126 -6.64 -0.95 6.65
N ARG A 127 -6.85 -0.49 7.89
CA ARG A 127 -8.10 -0.64 8.62
C ARG A 127 -8.64 0.73 9.06
N TYR A 128 -9.93 0.92 8.85
CA TYR A 128 -10.67 2.09 9.34
C TYR A 128 -11.43 1.68 10.60
N PRO A 129 -10.95 2.04 11.81
CA PRO A 129 -11.73 1.83 13.03
C PRO A 129 -12.99 2.69 12.94
N GLY A 130 -14.16 2.07 12.96
CA GLY A 130 -15.42 2.82 13.04
C GLY A 130 -15.41 3.72 14.26
N ARG A 131 -15.91 4.96 14.12
CA ARG A 131 -15.99 5.93 15.23
C ARG A 131 -17.32 6.66 15.22
N GLU A 132 -17.70 7.16 16.40
CA GLU A 132 -18.87 8.01 16.59
C GLU A 132 -18.62 9.45 16.12
N GLU A 133 -17.39 9.95 16.29
CA GLU A 133 -17.02 11.31 15.88
C GLU A 133 -16.80 11.46 14.37
N ARG A 134 -17.11 12.65 13.85
CA ARG A 134 -16.96 12.98 12.43
C ARG A 134 -15.59 13.57 12.15
N GLY A 135 -14.85 12.97 11.23
CA GLY A 135 -13.58 13.49 10.69
C GLY A 135 -13.17 12.68 9.45
N GLN A 136 -12.05 13.02 8.82
CA GLN A 136 -11.61 12.28 7.62
C GLN A 136 -11.09 10.86 7.95
N GLY A 137 -11.39 9.91 7.06
CA GLY A 137 -10.74 8.60 7.07
C GLY A 137 -9.35 8.73 6.46
N VAL A 138 -9.31 9.12 5.18
CA VAL A 138 -8.13 9.70 4.53
C VAL A 138 -8.57 10.89 3.71
N GLY A 139 -7.81 11.98 3.77
CA GLY A 139 -8.09 13.19 2.98
C GLY A 139 -7.98 12.98 1.47
N ALA A 140 -8.42 13.97 0.71
CA ALA A 140 -8.29 13.94 -0.74
C ALA A 140 -6.82 14.03 -1.17
N HIS A 141 -6.30 12.99 -1.83
CA HIS A 141 -4.91 12.92 -2.28
C HIS A 141 -4.77 12.19 -3.62
N LYS A 142 -3.52 12.14 -4.11
CA LYS A 142 -3.09 11.25 -5.20
C LYS A 142 -1.94 10.42 -4.68
N ASP A 143 -1.89 9.15 -5.09
CA ASP A 143 -0.74 8.29 -4.79
C ASP A 143 0.48 8.77 -5.58
N PRO A 144 1.71 8.64 -5.02
CA PRO A 144 2.94 9.08 -5.68
C PRO A 144 3.47 8.11 -6.76
N GLY A 145 2.86 6.93 -6.92
CA GLY A 145 3.31 5.89 -7.84
C GLY A 145 2.69 5.95 -9.24
N VAL A 146 3.02 4.93 -10.06
CA VAL A 146 2.52 4.81 -11.45
C VAL A 146 1.15 4.14 -11.53
N LEU A 147 0.93 3.08 -10.75
CA LEU A 147 -0.28 2.28 -10.76
C LEU A 147 -0.63 1.84 -9.34
N THR A 148 -1.89 2.04 -8.94
CA THR A 148 -2.44 1.52 -7.68
C THR A 148 -3.45 0.42 -7.98
N LEU A 149 -3.21 -0.77 -7.42
CA LEU A 149 -4.19 -1.86 -7.37
C LEU A 149 -4.85 -1.83 -6.00
N LEU A 150 -6.18 -1.66 -5.96
CA LEU A 150 -6.93 -1.53 -4.72
C LEU A 150 -7.96 -2.66 -4.59
N VAL A 151 -7.88 -3.40 -3.49
CA VAL A 151 -8.89 -4.35 -3.06
C VAL A 151 -9.58 -3.81 -1.81
N ILE A 152 -10.90 -3.85 -1.80
CA ILE A 152 -11.74 -3.40 -0.67
C ILE A 152 -12.56 -4.61 -0.22
N GLU A 153 -12.81 -4.74 1.08
CA GLU A 153 -13.71 -5.76 1.58
C GLU A 153 -15.12 -5.62 0.97
N PRO A 154 -15.74 -6.72 0.50
CA PRO A 154 -17.07 -6.72 -0.11
C PRO A 154 -18.18 -6.03 0.71
N ALA A 155 -18.11 -6.09 2.04
CA ALA A 155 -19.19 -5.71 2.94
C ALA A 155 -19.19 -4.24 3.39
N ARG A 156 -18.26 -3.38 2.92
CA ARG A 156 -18.13 -2.00 3.43
C ARG A 156 -17.90 -0.98 2.29
N PRO A 157 -18.80 0.02 2.10
CA PRO A 157 -18.52 1.12 1.20
C PRO A 157 -17.39 1.99 1.78
N ALA A 158 -16.22 2.01 1.14
CA ALA A 158 -15.00 2.56 1.76
C ALA A 158 -14.32 3.73 1.02
N CYS A 159 -14.45 3.85 -0.31
CA CYS A 159 -13.61 4.77 -1.09
C CYS A 159 -14.43 5.71 -1.99
N ARG A 160 -13.97 6.96 -2.14
CA ARG A 160 -14.50 7.91 -3.14
C ARG A 160 -13.37 8.34 -4.07
N SER A 161 -13.66 8.41 -5.38
CA SER A 161 -12.72 8.92 -6.38
C SER A 161 -13.29 10.14 -7.09
N ARG A 162 -12.46 11.12 -7.46
CA ARG A 162 -12.88 12.30 -8.23
C ARG A 162 -12.37 12.23 -9.67
N ARG A 163 -13.23 12.46 -10.66
CA ARG A 163 -12.83 12.62 -12.07
C ARG A 163 -12.60 14.09 -12.39
N ARG A 164 -11.76 14.41 -13.39
CA ARG A 164 -11.38 15.80 -13.75
C ARG A 164 -12.57 16.75 -14.04
N ARG A 165 -13.71 16.22 -14.50
CA ARG A 165 -14.92 17.00 -14.85
C ARG A 165 -16.20 16.47 -14.17
N ALA A 166 -16.07 15.59 -13.18
CA ALA A 166 -17.22 15.10 -12.42
C ALA A 166 -16.94 15.24 -10.93
N GLY A 167 -18.00 15.37 -10.14
CA GLY A 167 -17.91 15.36 -8.68
C GLY A 167 -17.35 14.06 -8.11
N TRP A 168 -17.34 13.96 -6.79
CA TRP A 168 -16.91 12.75 -6.10
C TRP A 168 -17.85 11.57 -6.43
N THR A 169 -17.27 10.45 -6.86
CA THR A 169 -17.99 9.19 -7.09
C THR A 169 -17.68 8.20 -5.98
N LEU A 170 -18.70 7.70 -5.30
CA LEU A 170 -18.56 6.60 -4.35
C LEU A 170 -18.21 5.31 -5.10
N ARG A 171 -17.13 4.65 -4.68
CA ARG A 171 -16.72 3.34 -5.18
C ARG A 171 -17.23 2.29 -4.20
N ARG A 172 -18.12 1.43 -4.68
CA ARG A 172 -18.50 0.20 -3.99
C ARG A 172 -17.66 -0.94 -4.54
N CYS A 173 -17.29 -1.88 -3.68
CA CYS A 173 -16.69 -3.12 -4.16
C CYS A 173 -17.75 -3.89 -4.95
N LEU A 174 -17.45 -4.24 -6.20
CA LEU A 174 -18.25 -5.19 -6.96
C LEU A 174 -17.82 -6.59 -6.50
N ALA A 175 -18.53 -7.17 -5.54
CA ALA A 175 -18.37 -8.57 -5.22
C ALA A 175 -18.92 -9.40 -6.38
N ARG A 176 -18.06 -9.83 -7.29
CA ARG A 176 -18.35 -10.96 -8.17
C ARG A 176 -17.54 -12.12 -7.63
N SER A 177 -18.23 -13.09 -7.04
CA SER A 177 -17.71 -14.41 -6.74
C SER A 177 -17.15 -15.03 -8.02
N TRP A 178 -15.88 -15.42 -7.99
CA TRP A 178 -15.29 -16.37 -8.93
C TRP A 178 -15.37 -17.76 -8.33
#